data_AF-A0A537FD75-F1
#
_entry.id   AF-A0A537FD75-F1
#
_cell.length_a   1.000
_cell.length_b   1.000
_cell.length_c   1.000
_cell.angle_alpha   90.00
_cell.angle_beta   90.00
_cell.angle_gamma   90.00
#
_symmetry.space_group_name_H-M   'P 1'
#
loop_
_entity.id
_entity.type
_entity.pdbx_description
1 polymer ?
#
loop_
_entity_poly.entity_id
_entity_poly.type
_entity_poly.pdbx_seq_one_letter_code
_entity_poly.pdbx_strand_id
1 'polypeptide(L)'
;MNPSTVLLLLGNAFMAAVTLAVLPGVIRGKYPGFRLSMRLLVPLSLISVVVTGVVVASMTQSFPAVVVPAPPGATSGCANLTNETNPVAPLGGTLRFDCASAGAAFSTSGGVSTPTFTLPTGYTRLGYVSHSATSCSGSTELISGNAVTIAAGGYDYCVDYNVVGAATLPSFTVTWSN
;
A
#
# COMPACT_ATOMS: atom_id res chain seq x y z
N MET A 1 18.27 -8.75 -16.41
CA MET A 1 18.56 -9.96 -17.22
C MET A 1 18.90 -11.08 -16.26
N ASN A 2 18.24 -12.24 -16.38
CA ASN A 2 18.36 -13.35 -15.44
C ASN A 2 19.72 -14.08 -15.68
N PRO A 3 20.52 -14.38 -14.65
CA PRO A 3 21.84 -15.04 -14.79
C PRO A 3 21.77 -16.36 -15.60
N SER A 4 20.65 -17.08 -15.54
CA SER A 4 20.45 -18.31 -16.31
C SER A 4 20.38 -18.07 -17.84
N THR A 5 19.94 -16.88 -18.27
CA THR A 5 19.89 -16.51 -19.70
C THR A 5 21.29 -16.23 -20.26
N VAL A 6 22.21 -15.74 -19.42
CA VAL A 6 23.60 -15.42 -19.81
C VAL A 6 24.41 -16.71 -20.01
N LEU A 7 24.24 -17.73 -19.15
CA LEU A 7 24.92 -19.02 -19.31
C LEU A 7 24.49 -19.77 -20.57
N LEU A 8 23.19 -19.73 -20.93
CA LEU A 8 22.68 -20.37 -22.14
C LEU A 8 23.19 -19.71 -23.43
N LEU A 9 23.32 -18.38 -23.43
CA LEU A 9 23.91 -17.64 -24.56
C LEU A 9 25.40 -17.97 -24.73
N LEU A 10 26.15 -18.08 -23.63
CA LEU A 10 27.57 -18.45 -23.66
C LEU A 10 27.79 -19.90 -24.13
N GLY A 11 26.95 -20.84 -23.70
CA GLY A 11 27.02 -22.24 -24.13
C GLY A 11 26.71 -22.43 -25.62
N ASN A 12 25.68 -21.75 -26.13
CA ASN A 12 25.31 -21.83 -27.55
C ASN A 12 26.37 -21.16 -28.46
N ALA A 13 26.99 -20.07 -28.01
CA ALA A 13 28.08 -19.43 -28.73
C ALA A 13 29.32 -20.34 -28.83
N PHE A 14 29.63 -21.11 -27.79
CA PHE A 14 30.76 -22.04 -27.80
C PHE A 14 30.55 -23.21 -28.76
N MET A 15 29.34 -23.80 -28.79
CA MET A 15 29.04 -24.90 -29.73
C MET A 15 29.02 -24.44 -31.19
N ALA A 16 28.50 -23.24 -31.47
CA ALA A 16 28.56 -22.65 -32.81
C ALA A 16 30.02 -22.40 -33.27
N ALA A 17 30.88 -21.92 -32.37
CA ALA A 17 32.30 -21.70 -32.65
C ALA A 17 33.06 -23.01 -32.91
N VAL A 18 32.77 -24.08 -32.16
CA VAL A 18 33.37 -25.41 -32.39
C VAL A 18 32.93 -25.97 -33.74
N THR A 19 31.67 -25.77 -34.13
CA THR A 19 31.15 -26.26 -35.41
C THR A 19 31.79 -25.52 -36.60
N LEU A 20 31.94 -24.19 -36.49
CA LEU A 20 32.65 -23.36 -37.48
C LEU A 20 34.16 -23.63 -37.56
N ALA A 21 34.79 -24.10 -36.48
CA ALA A 21 36.22 -24.42 -36.47
C ALA A 21 36.56 -25.78 -37.12
N VAL A 22 35.64 -26.75 -37.07
CA VAL A 22 35.85 -28.10 -37.64
C VAL A 22 35.59 -28.13 -39.16
N LEU A 23 34.64 -27.33 -39.66
CA LEU A 23 34.30 -27.26 -41.08
C LEU A 23 35.47 -26.91 -42.03
N PRO A 24 36.34 -25.91 -41.76
CA PRO A 24 37.42 -25.57 -42.68
C PRO A 24 38.57 -26.58 -42.68
N GLY A 25 38.76 -27.35 -41.61
CA GLY A 25 39.80 -28.40 -41.53
C GLY A 25 39.51 -29.64 -42.38
N VAL A 26 38.23 -29.92 -42.65
CA VAL A 26 37.81 -31.04 -43.52
C VAL A 26 37.83 -30.63 -45.01
N ILE A 27 37.60 -29.35 -45.31
CA ILE A 27 37.56 -28.85 -46.70
C ILE A 27 38.97 -28.56 -47.25
N ARG A 28 39.92 -28.10 -46.42
CA ARG A 28 41.33 -27.94 -46.82
C ARG A 28 42.10 -29.22 -46.50
N GLY A 29 42.09 -30.16 -47.45
CA GLY A 29 42.74 -31.47 -47.38
C GLY A 29 44.17 -31.45 -46.85
N LYS A 30 44.31 -31.58 -45.53
CA LYS A 30 45.59 -31.69 -44.82
C LYS A 30 45.71 -33.03 -44.07
N TYR A 31 45.01 -34.05 -44.55
CA TYR A 31 45.23 -35.46 -44.20
C TYR A 31 45.49 -36.24 -45.49
N PRO A 32 46.75 -36.59 -45.80
CA PRO A 32 47.07 -37.37 -46.98
C PRO A 32 46.68 -38.82 -46.71
N GLY A 33 45.57 -39.28 -47.29
CA GLY A 33 45.27 -40.72 -47.36
C GLY A 33 43.81 -41.14 -47.29
N PHE A 34 42.86 -40.28 -46.95
CA PHE A 34 41.45 -40.69 -46.83
C PHE A 34 40.62 -40.19 -48.02
N ARG A 35 40.57 -40.97 -49.11
CA ARG A 35 39.56 -40.77 -50.17
C ARG A 35 38.21 -41.27 -49.65
N LEU A 36 37.56 -40.45 -48.82
CA LEU A 36 36.19 -40.72 -48.39
C LEU A 36 35.25 -40.49 -49.58
N SER A 37 34.70 -41.57 -50.13
CA SER A 37 33.73 -41.51 -51.22
C SER A 37 32.49 -40.71 -50.78
N MET A 38 32.15 -39.70 -51.58
CA MET A 38 31.03 -38.75 -51.41
C MET A 38 29.63 -39.41 -51.29
N ARG A 39 29.55 -40.74 -51.34
CA ARG A 39 28.33 -41.52 -51.15
C ARG A 39 27.99 -41.80 -49.68
N LEU A 40 28.90 -41.53 -48.74
CA LEU A 40 28.71 -41.78 -47.30
C LEU A 40 28.41 -40.51 -46.47
N LEU A 41 28.40 -39.33 -47.08
CA LEU A 41 28.11 -38.06 -46.38
C LEU A 41 26.61 -37.78 -46.18
N VAL A 42 25.75 -38.39 -47.00
CA VAL A 42 24.29 -38.17 -46.96
C VAL A 42 23.61 -38.76 -45.72
N PRO A 43 23.93 -39.97 -45.24
CA PRO A 43 23.29 -40.49 -44.02
C PRO A 43 23.83 -39.83 -42.73
N LEU A 44 25.03 -39.23 -42.76
CA LEU A 44 25.62 -38.59 -41.58
C LEU A 44 25.01 -37.22 -41.29
N SER A 45 24.49 -36.52 -42.32
CA SER A 45 23.81 -35.22 -42.13
C SER A 45 22.39 -35.35 -41.57
N LEU A 46 21.76 -36.53 -41.67
CA LEU A 46 20.40 -36.73 -41.13
C LEU A 46 20.39 -36.98 -39.62
N ILE A 47 21.52 -37.36 -39.02
CA ILE A 47 21.62 -37.71 -37.59
C ILE A 47 21.97 -36.47 -36.72
N SER A 48 22.51 -35.41 -37.30
CA SER A 48 22.96 -34.22 -36.55
C SER A 48 21.84 -33.24 -36.15
N VAL A 49 20.58 -33.50 -36.49
CA VAL A 49 19.44 -32.64 -36.11
C VAL A 49 18.61 -33.30 -35.00
N VAL A 50 19.27 -33.90 -34.01
CA VAL A 50 18.63 -34.11 -32.70
C VAL A 50 18.93 -32.85 -31.89
N VAL A 51 18.15 -31.80 -32.18
CA VAL A 51 18.14 -30.57 -31.40
C VAL A 51 17.64 -30.96 -30.01
N THR A 52 18.56 -31.05 -29.06
CA THR A 52 18.28 -31.12 -27.63
C THR A 52 17.41 -29.93 -27.25
N GLY A 53 16.10 -30.14 -27.24
CA GLY A 53 15.14 -29.24 -26.61
C GLY A 53 15.43 -29.24 -25.12
N VAL A 54 16.28 -28.33 -24.65
CA VAL A 54 16.41 -28.04 -23.23
C VAL A 54 15.10 -27.39 -22.83
N VAL A 55 14.16 -28.18 -22.32
CA VAL A 55 12.98 -27.67 -21.64
C VAL A 55 13.49 -27.09 -20.32
N VAL A 56 13.87 -25.82 -20.34
CA VAL A 56 14.11 -25.06 -19.11
C VAL A 56 12.75 -24.94 -18.43
N ALA A 57 12.49 -25.84 -17.49
CA ALA A 57 11.31 -25.78 -16.65
C ALA A 57 11.38 -24.48 -15.84
N SER A 58 10.67 -23.46 -16.32
CA SER A 58 10.48 -22.21 -15.60
C SER A 58 9.50 -22.47 -14.46
N MET A 59 10.03 -22.54 -13.24
CA MET A 59 9.23 -22.58 -12.02
C MET A 59 8.67 -21.17 -11.75
N THR A 60 7.37 -20.99 -11.96
CA THR A 60 6.63 -19.82 -11.50
C THR A 60 6.08 -20.10 -10.11
N GLN A 61 6.59 -19.39 -9.11
CA GLN A 61 6.02 -19.39 -7.76
C GLN A 61 5.22 -18.10 -7.59
N SER A 62 3.92 -18.24 -7.35
CA SER A 62 3.05 -17.12 -7.00
C SER A 62 2.99 -17.01 -5.49
N PHE A 63 3.47 -15.89 -4.95
CA PHE A 63 3.25 -15.56 -3.56
C PHE A 63 1.82 -15.00 -3.39
N PRO A 64 1.08 -15.40 -2.35
CA PRO A 64 -0.22 -14.82 -2.07
C PRO A 64 -0.06 -13.36 -1.66
N ALA A 65 -1.07 -12.53 -1.96
CA ALA A 65 -1.13 -11.18 -1.44
C ALA A 65 -1.26 -11.23 0.10
N VAL A 66 -0.35 -10.59 0.81
CA VAL A 66 -0.41 -10.43 2.27
C VAL A 66 -0.97 -9.04 2.57
N VAL A 67 -2.14 -9.00 3.20
CA VAL A 67 -2.73 -7.74 3.69
C VAL A 67 -2.05 -7.38 5.01
N VAL A 68 -1.26 -6.31 5.01
CA VAL A 68 -0.71 -5.73 6.24
C VAL A 68 -1.82 -4.90 6.90
N PRO A 69 -2.22 -5.18 8.15
CA PRO A 69 -3.18 -4.34 8.86
C PRO A 69 -2.68 -2.91 8.92
N ALA A 70 -3.55 -1.94 8.60
CA ALA A 70 -3.21 -0.53 8.76
C ALA A 70 -2.81 -0.26 10.22
N PRO A 71 -1.81 0.63 10.46
CA PRO A 71 -1.51 1.08 11.81
C PRO A 71 -2.77 1.58 12.49
N PRO A 72 -2.97 1.25 13.78
CA PRO A 72 -4.15 1.72 14.48
C PRO A 72 -4.22 3.24 14.48
N GLY A 73 -5.40 3.78 14.18
CA GLY A 73 -5.49 5.23 14.05
C GLY A 73 -6.86 5.83 13.82
N ALA A 74 -6.97 7.11 14.20
CA ALA A 74 -8.17 7.90 13.97
C ALA A 74 -8.32 8.20 12.47
N THR A 75 -9.47 7.84 11.91
CA THR A 75 -9.87 8.06 10.53
C THR A 75 -11.11 8.94 10.53
N SER A 76 -11.09 10.02 9.74
CA SER A 76 -12.24 10.92 9.59
C SER A 76 -13.42 10.20 8.94
N GLY A 77 -14.64 10.46 9.43
CA GLY A 77 -15.88 9.94 8.86
C GLY A 77 -16.45 10.80 7.71
N CYS A 78 -16.11 12.09 7.67
CA CYS A 78 -16.59 13.04 6.66
C CYS A 78 -15.70 14.29 6.58
N ALA A 79 -15.77 14.99 5.44
CA ALA A 79 -15.02 16.24 5.24
C ALA A 79 -15.57 17.41 6.09
N ASN A 80 -16.88 17.45 6.35
CA ASN A 80 -17.53 18.54 7.08
C ASN A 80 -18.44 17.97 8.17
N LEU A 81 -18.29 18.48 9.39
CA LEU A 81 -19.12 18.10 10.53
C LEU A 81 -20.45 18.87 10.56
N THR A 82 -21.49 18.23 11.09
CA THR A 82 -22.81 18.81 11.32
C THR A 82 -23.04 18.99 12.82
N ASN A 83 -23.66 20.10 13.22
CA ASN A 83 -24.04 20.33 14.62
C ASN A 83 -25.40 19.67 14.89
N GLU A 84 -25.41 18.65 15.75
CA GLU A 84 -26.62 17.92 16.14
C GLU A 84 -27.26 18.46 17.41
N THR A 85 -26.73 19.56 17.97
CA THR A 85 -27.26 20.15 19.20
C THR A 85 -28.47 21.01 18.91
N ASN A 86 -29.61 20.61 19.48
CA ASN A 86 -30.86 21.34 19.39
C ASN A 86 -31.65 21.26 20.71
N PRO A 87 -32.00 22.38 21.35
CA PRO A 87 -31.66 23.77 21.00
C PRO A 87 -30.22 24.15 21.40
N VAL A 88 -29.66 25.14 20.70
CA VAL A 88 -28.37 25.77 21.06
C VAL A 88 -28.61 26.85 22.10
N ALA A 89 -27.87 26.80 23.22
CA ALA A 89 -27.95 27.81 24.27
C ALA A 89 -27.27 29.15 23.84
N PRO A 90 -27.85 30.32 24.16
CA PRO A 90 -27.40 31.58 23.58
C PRO A 90 -26.07 32.11 24.15
N LEU A 91 -25.70 31.76 25.37
CA LEU A 91 -24.52 32.33 26.06
C LEU A 91 -23.40 31.31 26.30
N GLY A 92 -23.71 30.02 26.24
CA GLY A 92 -22.74 28.98 26.48
C GLY A 92 -23.39 27.62 26.66
N GLY A 93 -22.62 26.58 26.38
CA GLY A 93 -23.06 25.19 26.47
C GLY A 93 -22.10 24.25 25.77
N THR A 94 -22.59 23.04 25.49
CA THR A 94 -21.83 22.03 24.77
C THR A 94 -22.52 21.73 23.44
N LEU A 95 -21.74 21.77 22.36
CA LEU A 95 -22.18 21.36 21.03
C LEU A 95 -21.65 19.97 20.71
N ARG A 96 -22.48 19.14 20.12
CA ARG A 96 -22.12 17.85 19.54
C ARG A 96 -22.01 17.97 18.03
N PHE A 97 -20.90 17.48 17.49
CA PHE A 97 -20.63 17.46 16.07
C PHE A 97 -20.35 16.05 15.56
N ASP A 98 -21.07 15.64 14.53
CA ASP A 98 -20.94 14.35 13.85
C ASP A 98 -20.95 14.50 12.31
N CYS A 99 -21.10 13.40 11.58
CA CYS A 99 -21.22 13.40 10.12
C CYS A 99 -22.68 13.27 9.63
N ALA A 100 -23.66 13.62 10.47
CA ALA A 100 -25.09 13.45 10.23
C ALA A 100 -25.40 12.06 9.65
N SER A 101 -25.98 11.99 8.44
CA SER A 101 -26.32 10.73 7.78
C SER A 101 -25.13 9.81 7.47
N ALA A 102 -23.89 10.32 7.45
CA ALA A 102 -22.68 9.51 7.28
C ALA A 102 -22.21 8.85 8.60
N GLY A 103 -22.82 9.20 9.73
CA GLY A 103 -22.56 8.59 11.03
C GLY A 103 -21.53 9.36 11.87
N ALA A 104 -20.58 8.63 12.45
CA ALA A 104 -19.61 9.18 13.40
C ALA A 104 -18.66 10.22 12.78
N ALA A 105 -18.28 11.24 13.55
CA ALA A 105 -17.30 12.25 13.14
C ALA A 105 -15.94 11.65 12.74
N PHE A 106 -15.48 10.68 13.52
CA PHE A 106 -14.28 9.91 13.27
C PHE A 106 -14.42 8.50 13.82
N SER A 107 -13.61 7.57 13.32
CA SER A 107 -13.50 6.22 13.88
C SER A 107 -12.05 5.88 14.16
N THR A 108 -11.81 4.94 15.06
CA THR A 108 -10.48 4.39 15.30
C THR A 108 -10.56 2.88 15.42
N SER A 109 -9.51 2.18 14.98
CA SER A 109 -9.34 0.74 15.23
C SER A 109 -8.84 0.45 16.66
N GLY A 110 -8.74 1.49 17.50
CA GLY A 110 -8.23 1.43 18.87
C GLY A 110 -6.72 1.62 18.92
N GLY A 111 -6.22 2.30 19.94
CA GLY A 111 -4.79 2.58 20.09
C GLY A 111 -4.52 4.01 20.55
N VAL A 112 -3.27 4.44 20.39
CA VAL A 112 -2.84 5.80 20.72
C VAL A 112 -2.95 6.68 19.47
N SER A 113 -3.61 7.82 19.60
CA SER A 113 -3.68 8.85 18.57
C SER A 113 -3.46 10.22 19.20
N THR A 114 -2.90 11.16 18.45
CA THR A 114 -2.59 12.51 18.92
C THR A 114 -3.39 13.52 18.10
N PRO A 115 -4.36 14.23 18.68
CA PRO A 115 -5.09 15.30 18.01
C PRO A 115 -4.26 16.58 17.99
N THR A 116 -4.31 17.33 16.90
CA THR A 116 -3.74 18.68 16.80
C THR A 116 -4.83 19.64 16.31
N PHE A 117 -5.05 20.69 17.07
CA PHE A 117 -6.05 21.73 16.79
C PHE A 117 -5.71 23.04 17.50
N THR A 118 -6.40 24.12 17.13
CA THR A 118 -6.38 25.39 17.86
C THR A 118 -7.82 25.84 18.01
N LEU A 119 -8.25 26.11 19.24
CA LEU A 119 -9.60 26.58 19.52
C LEU A 119 -9.70 28.09 19.27
N PRO A 120 -10.56 28.56 18.35
CA PRO A 120 -10.85 29.97 18.20
C PRO A 120 -11.51 30.56 19.43
N THR A 121 -11.50 31.89 19.55
CA THR A 121 -12.22 32.61 20.60
C THR A 121 -13.70 32.21 20.63
N GLY A 122 -14.22 31.97 21.83
CA GLY A 122 -15.58 31.52 22.07
C GLY A 122 -15.68 30.04 22.41
N TYR A 123 -14.74 29.20 21.96
CA TYR A 123 -14.63 27.81 22.41
C TYR A 123 -13.74 27.70 23.64
N THR A 124 -14.14 26.85 24.57
CA THR A 124 -13.46 26.67 25.86
C THR A 124 -12.86 25.28 26.02
N ARG A 125 -13.41 24.25 25.35
CA ARG A 125 -12.93 22.87 25.42
C ARG A 125 -13.35 22.06 24.20
N LEU A 126 -12.51 21.11 23.80
CA LEU A 126 -12.82 20.07 22.83
C LEU A 126 -12.70 18.71 23.51
N GLY A 127 -13.64 17.83 23.23
CA GLY A 127 -13.63 16.45 23.66
C GLY A 127 -14.29 15.54 22.64
N TYR A 128 -14.37 14.26 22.99
CA TYR A 128 -15.05 13.26 22.18
C TYR A 128 -15.92 12.34 23.04
N VAL A 129 -16.93 11.76 22.42
CA VAL A 129 -17.81 10.76 23.02
C VAL A 129 -18.11 9.67 22.00
N SER A 130 -18.46 8.46 22.46
CA SER A 130 -18.94 7.41 21.55
C SER A 130 -20.11 7.91 20.71
N HIS A 131 -20.13 7.60 19.41
CA HIS A 131 -21.24 7.97 18.53
C HIS A 131 -22.59 7.38 19.01
N SER A 132 -22.56 6.25 19.71
CA SER A 132 -23.74 5.66 20.35
C SER A 132 -24.25 6.40 21.59
N ALA A 133 -23.49 7.37 22.12
CA ALA A 133 -23.94 8.17 23.25
C ALA A 133 -25.12 9.05 22.86
N THR A 134 -25.96 9.39 23.84
CA THR A 134 -27.13 10.27 23.63
C THR A 134 -26.78 11.75 23.78
N SER A 135 -25.66 12.08 24.42
CA SER A 135 -25.23 13.46 24.67
C SER A 135 -23.71 13.55 24.85
N CYS A 136 -23.20 14.76 24.99
CA CYS A 136 -21.80 15.05 25.31
C CYS A 136 -21.43 14.88 26.80
N SER A 137 -22.38 14.45 27.63
CA SER A 137 -22.11 14.15 29.04
C SER A 137 -21.11 13.00 29.15
N GLY A 138 -20.08 13.17 29.98
CA GLY A 138 -18.99 12.20 30.10
C GLY A 138 -18.01 12.17 28.92
N SER A 139 -18.02 13.21 28.06
CA SER A 139 -17.01 13.34 27.00
C SER A 139 -15.60 13.37 27.58
N THR A 140 -14.68 12.68 26.91
CA THR A 140 -13.25 12.72 27.24
C THR A 140 -12.64 13.96 26.60
N GLU A 141 -11.90 14.76 27.37
CA GLU A 141 -11.24 15.95 26.86
C GLU A 141 -10.09 15.58 25.91
N LEU A 142 -9.97 16.33 24.81
CA LEU A 142 -8.81 16.30 23.92
C LEU A 142 -7.95 17.50 24.25
N ILE A 143 -6.65 17.26 24.40
CA ILE A 143 -5.65 18.31 24.55
C ILE A 143 -4.79 18.29 23.30
N SER A 144 -4.70 19.43 22.60
CA SER A 144 -3.94 19.54 21.36
C SER A 144 -2.46 19.18 21.58
N GLY A 145 -1.93 18.31 20.73
CA GLY A 145 -0.56 17.80 20.79
C GLY A 145 -0.33 16.67 21.80
N ASN A 146 -1.33 16.30 22.61
CA ASN A 146 -1.19 15.23 23.61
C ASN A 146 -1.78 13.91 23.11
N ALA A 147 -0.99 12.84 23.22
CA ALA A 147 -1.43 11.50 22.90
C ALA A 147 -2.59 11.05 23.80
N VAL A 148 -3.62 10.44 23.19
CA VAL A 148 -4.78 9.85 23.87
C VAL A 148 -4.98 8.42 23.41
N THR A 149 -5.25 7.52 24.35
CA THR A 149 -5.64 6.14 24.05
C THR A 149 -7.14 6.06 23.86
N ILE A 150 -7.57 5.71 22.65
CA ILE A 150 -8.99 5.61 22.28
C ILE A 150 -9.28 4.13 22.00
N ALA A 151 -10.41 3.62 22.49
CA ALA A 151 -10.86 2.27 22.16
C ALA A 151 -11.30 2.18 20.69
N ALA A 152 -11.43 0.97 20.15
CA ALA A 152 -11.95 0.82 18.80
C ALA A 152 -13.44 1.23 18.74
N GLY A 153 -13.83 2.02 17.74
CA GLY A 153 -15.21 2.50 17.62
C GLY A 153 -15.35 3.77 16.80
N GLY A 154 -16.60 4.25 16.68
CA GLY A 154 -16.96 5.54 16.09
C GLY A 154 -17.26 6.57 17.18
N TYR A 155 -16.83 7.82 16.95
CA TYR A 155 -16.84 8.90 17.92
C TYR A 155 -17.31 10.21 17.31
N ASP A 156 -17.95 11.03 18.14
CA ASP A 156 -18.38 12.39 17.82
C ASP A 156 -17.59 13.40 18.63
N TYR A 157 -17.49 14.63 18.14
CA TYR A 157 -16.85 15.72 18.88
C TYR A 157 -17.84 16.42 19.79
N CYS A 158 -17.36 16.79 20.96
CA CYS A 158 -18.08 17.60 21.93
C CYS A 158 -17.28 18.87 22.18
N VAL A 159 -17.87 20.02 21.91
CA VAL A 159 -17.18 21.31 22.00
C VAL A 159 -17.92 22.21 22.96
N ASP A 160 -17.25 22.60 24.03
CA ASP A 160 -17.79 23.57 24.96
C ASP A 160 -17.49 24.98 24.46
N TYR A 161 -18.46 25.88 24.62
CA TYR A 161 -18.35 27.27 24.23
C TYR A 161 -18.94 28.17 25.30
N ASN A 162 -18.41 29.38 25.34
CA ASN A 162 -18.92 30.48 26.15
C ASN A 162 -18.76 31.76 25.33
N VAL A 163 -19.87 32.39 24.98
CA VAL A 163 -19.87 33.58 24.13
C VAL A 163 -20.36 34.77 24.93
N VAL A 164 -19.47 35.75 25.11
CA VAL A 164 -19.83 37.06 25.64
C VAL A 164 -19.93 38.02 24.45
N GLY A 165 -21.15 38.29 23.98
CA GLY A 165 -21.42 39.34 22.99
C GLY A 165 -21.11 39.01 21.52
N ALA A 166 -20.71 37.78 21.16
CA ALA A 166 -20.59 37.37 19.76
C ALA A 166 -21.78 36.49 19.32
N ALA A 167 -22.28 36.75 18.11
CA ALA A 167 -23.43 36.04 17.54
C ALA A 167 -23.06 34.74 16.81
N THR A 168 -21.77 34.48 16.56
CA THR A 168 -21.31 33.35 15.73
C THR A 168 -19.95 32.83 16.23
N LEU A 169 -19.82 31.50 16.32
CA LEU A 169 -18.57 30.83 16.65
C LEU A 169 -17.76 30.54 15.37
N PRO A 170 -16.43 30.78 15.34
CA PRO A 170 -15.62 30.52 14.14
C PRO A 170 -15.43 29.03 13.82
N SER A 171 -15.19 28.66 12.57
CA SER A 171 -14.79 27.28 12.23
C SER A 171 -13.34 26.97 12.64
N PHE A 172 -13.05 25.71 12.96
CA PHE A 172 -11.69 25.20 13.18
C PHE A 172 -11.55 23.75 12.69
N THR A 173 -10.31 23.25 12.64
CA THR A 173 -9.98 21.91 12.17
C THR A 173 -9.27 21.10 13.24
N VAL A 174 -9.51 19.78 13.26
CA VAL A 174 -8.79 18.81 14.08
C VAL A 174 -8.07 17.84 13.15
N THR A 175 -6.76 17.71 13.31
CA THR A 175 -5.94 16.71 12.61
C THR A 175 -5.48 15.64 13.58
N TRP A 176 -5.29 14.42 13.10
CA TRP A 176 -4.84 13.30 13.92
C TRP A 176 -3.55 12.71 13.37
N SER A 177 -2.62 12.38 14.26
CA SER A 177 -1.44 11.55 13.97
C SER A 177 -1.46 10.30 14.84
N ASN A 178 -0.93 9.19 14.31
CA ASN A 178 -0.84 7.91 15.01
C ASN A 178 0.62 7.53 15.23
#